data_AF-A0A535IFP8-F1
#
_entry.id   AF-A0A535IFP8-F1
#
_cell.length_a   1.000
_cell.length_b   1.000
_cell.length_c   1.000
_cell.angle_alpha   90.00
_cell.angle_beta   90.00
_cell.angle_gamma   90.00
#
_symmetry.space_group_name_H-M   'P 1'
#
loop_
_entity.id
_entity.type
_entity.pdbx_description
1 polymer ?
#
loop_
_entity_poly.entity_id
_entity_poly.type
_entity_poly.pdbx_seq_one_letter_code
_entity_poly.pdbx_strand_id
1 'polypeptide(L)' 'MTMRLLFLSNFYPPHHFGGYEELCAEVAEGLRARGHTVAVLTSRHGAQGCER' A
#
# COMPACT_ATOMS: atom_id res chain seq x y z
N MET A 1 -8.00 -20.37 1.64
CA MET A 1 -7.86 -19.86 3.02
C MET A 1 -7.64 -18.36 2.95
N THR A 2 -8.52 -17.56 3.56
CA THR A 2 -8.38 -16.09 3.65
C THR A 2 -7.47 -15.73 4.82
N MET A 3 -6.63 -14.70 4.64
CA MET A 3 -5.63 -14.24 5.62
C MET A 3 -5.76 -12.73 5.82
N ARG A 4 -5.23 -12.21 6.93
CA ARG A 4 -5.12 -10.78 7.21
C ARG A 4 -3.66 -10.37 7.16
N LEU A 5 -3.31 -9.46 6.25
CA LEU A 5 -1.95 -8.99 6.02
C LEU A 5 -1.86 -7.48 6.21
N LEU A 6 -0.80 -7.04 6.88
CA LEU A 6 -0.43 -5.63 7.02
C LEU A 6 0.88 -5.38 6.27
N PHE A 7 0.83 -4.48 5.30
CA PHE A 7 1.98 -4.00 4.56
C PHE A 7 2.46 -2.70 5.23
N LEU A 8 3.69 -2.71 5.74
CA LEU A 8 4.33 -1.53 6.30
C LEU A 8 5.38 -1.05 5.30
N SER A 9 5.17 0.11 4.69
CA SER A 9 6.10 0.70 3.73
C SER A 9 6.27 2.19 3.98
N ASN A 10 7.50 2.71 3.85
CA ASN A 10 7.76 4.14 4.00
C ASN A 10 7.08 4.98 2.90
N PHE A 11 6.91 4.39 1.71
CA PHE A 11 6.30 5.03 0.55
C PHE A 11 5.29 4.09 -0.11
N TYR A 12 4.21 4.65 -0.65
CA TYR A 12 3.17 3.91 -1.37
C TYR A 12 2.57 4.83 -2.45
N PRO A 13 2.14 4.30 -3.61
CA PRO A 13 1.54 5.12 -4.66
C PRO A 13 0.37 5.97 -4.13
N PRO A 14 0.17 7.20 -4.65
CA PRO A 14 0.73 7.75 -5.91
C PRO A 14 2.04 8.53 -5.76
N HIS A 15 2.61 8.67 -4.56
CA HIS A 15 3.82 9.46 -4.34
C HIS A 15 5.05 8.56 -4.27
N HIS A 16 5.76 8.40 -5.40
CA HIS A 16 6.89 7.50 -5.55
C HIS A 16 8.17 8.25 -5.92
N PHE A 17 9.30 7.84 -5.34
CA PHE A 17 10.63 8.33 -5.73
C PHE A 17 11.35 7.37 -6.68
N GLY A 18 10.89 6.13 -6.83
CA GLY A 18 11.30 5.25 -7.92
C GLY A 18 10.81 3.82 -7.81
N GLY A 19 9.83 3.42 -8.64
CA GLY A 19 9.46 2.06 -9.11
C GLY A 19 9.16 0.94 -8.10
N TYR A 20 9.78 0.93 -6.93
CA TYR A 20 9.67 -0.11 -5.92
C TYR A 20 8.31 -0.07 -5.20
N GLU A 21 7.73 1.12 -5.09
CA GLU A 21 6.42 1.34 -4.47
C GLU A 21 5.29 0.74 -5.32
N GLU A 22 5.49 0.66 -6.64
CA GLU A 22 4.53 0.10 -7.61
C GLU A 22 4.43 -1.42 -7.44
N LEU A 23 5.56 -2.11 -7.27
CA LEU A 23 5.58 -3.55 -6.95
C LEU A 23 4.84 -3.86 -5.64
N CYS A 24 4.98 -2.99 -4.63
CA CYS A 24 4.29 -3.16 -3.36
C CYS A 24 2.77 -3.08 -3.53
N ALA A 25 2.29 -2.16 -4.36
CA ALA A 25 0.88 -2.03 -4.70
C ALA A 25 0.36 -3.21 -5.53
N GLU A 26 1.12 -3.65 -6.53
CA GLU A 26 0.76 -4.83 -7.35
C GLU A 26 0.61 -6.09 -6.50
N VAL A 27 1.53 -6.32 -5.56
CA VAL A 27 1.47 -7.47 -4.65
C VAL A 27 0.27 -7.35 -3.70
N ALA A 28 0.03 -6.17 -3.13
CA ALA A 28 -1.11 -5.93 -2.26
C ALA A 28 -2.44 -6.17 -2.97
N GLU A 29 -2.56 -5.72 -4.22
CA GLU A 29 -3.76 -5.91 -5.04
C GLU A 29 -3.92 -7.37 -5.48
N GLY A 30 -2.83 -8.03 -5.88
CA GLY A 30 -2.86 -9.46 -6.18
C GLY A 30 -3.29 -10.32 -4.99
N LEU A 31 -2.93 -9.93 -3.77
CA LEU A 31 -3.39 -10.60 -2.54
C LEU A 31 -4.88 -10.31 -2.25
N ARG A 32 -5.34 -9.09 -2.47
CA ARG A 32 -6.77 -8.75 -2.38
C ARG A 32 -7.61 -9.56 -3.35
N ALA A 33 -7.18 -9.65 -4.62
CA ALA A 33 -7.85 -10.40 -5.67
C ALA A 33 -7.96 -11.91 -5.34
N ARG A 34 -6.98 -12.45 -4.61
CA ARG A 34 -7.02 -13.84 -4.08
C ARG A 34 -7.93 -14.04 -2.86
N GLY A 35 -8.62 -12.98 -2.41
CA GLY A 35 -9.56 -13.03 -1.28
C GLY A 35 -8.92 -12.83 0.09
N HIS A 36 -7.70 -12.28 0.15
CA HIS A 36 -7.06 -11.90 1.42
C HIS A 36 -7.45 -10.47 1.83
N THR A 37 -7.54 -10.23 3.13
CA THR A 37 -7.70 -8.87 3.67
C THR A 37 -6.33 -8.22 3.80
N VAL A 38 -6.10 -7.16 3.04
CA VAL A 38 -4.82 -6.43 3.04
C VAL A 38 -5.02 -5.01 3.56
N ALA A 39 -4.18 -4.58 4.48
CA ALA A 39 -4.07 -3.19 4.91
C ALA A 39 -2.67 -2.67 4.58
N VAL A 40 -2.56 -1.41 4.18
CA VAL A 40 -1.29 -0.74 3.92
C VAL A 40 -1.15 0.40 4.92
N LEU A 41 -0.10 0.36 5.72
CA LEU A 41 0.33 1.46 6.57
C LEU A 41 1.56 2.09 5.93
N THR A 42 1.41 3.35 5.54
CA THR A 42 2.49 4.12 4.91
C THR A 42 2.53 5.56 5.43
N SER A 43 3.64 6.25 5.15
CA SER A 43 3.80 7.64 5.52
C SER A 43 2.76 8.52 4.80
N ARG A 44 2.42 9.67 5.39
CA ARG A 44 1.61 10.72 4.72
C ARG A 44 2.42 11.49 3.67
N HIS A 45 3.61 11.02 3.30
CA HIS A 45 4.49 11.70 2.39
C HIS A 45 3.80 11.93 1.02
N GLY A 46 3.68 13.19 0.61
CA GLY A 46 2.97 13.59 -0.62
C GLY A 46 1.44 13.71 -0.50
N ALA A 47 0.81 13.15 0.53
CA ALA A 47 -0.62 13.29 0.79
C ALA A 47 -0.95 14.67 1.38
N GLN A 48 -0.89 15.71 0.53
CA GLN A 48 -1.49 17.01 0.82
C GLN A 48 -3.01 16.89 0.68
N GLY A 49 -3.77 17.10 1.77
CA GLY A 49 -5.23 17.16 1.70
C GLY A 49 -6.03 16.54 2.86
N CYS A 50 -5.47 16.33 4.04
CA CYS A 50 -6.28 16.14 5.24
C CYS A 50 -5.76 17.07 6.33
N GLU A 51 -6.20 18.32 6.24
CA GLU A 51 -6.13 19.28 7.34
C GLU A 51 -6.90 18.72 8.54
N ARG A 52 -6.39 19.01 9.74
CA ARG A 52 -6.92 18.51 11.01
C ARG A 52 -8.32 19.04 11.31
#